data_AF-A0A6D2HX86-F1
#
_entry.id   AF-A0A6D2HX86-F1
#
_cell.length_a   1.000
_cell.length_b   1.000
_cell.length_c   1.000
_cell.angle_alpha   90.00
_cell.angle_beta   90.00
_cell.angle_gamma   90.00
#
_symmetry.space_group_name_H-M   'P 1'
#
loop_
_entity.id
_entity.type
_entity.pdbx_description
1 polymer ?
#
loop_
_entity_poly.entity_id
_entity_poly.type
_entity_poly.pdbx_seq_one_letter_code
_entity_poly.pdbx_strand_id
1 'polypeptide(L)'
;MHAVQELQTKISDYEKKMLHYESKIGRLENDTFDKDQEIIRAKFTLLEAMPELNTQEDENDPSLDIPAPGHIDPMVFHTACTIASPCKPEEDAMMWEREIQQKAETLYEEWRSEINDGFSEERPDLSGLKEKYGEELYNAIKIAWIEAQESRRTGVHLKPWHKEAGREQTLTELLVPLEAQIQTLKIKNHH
;
A
#
# COMPACT_ATOMS: atom_id res chain seq x y z
N MET A 1 26.99 -34.09 -31.09
CA MET A 1 26.93 -34.53 -29.67
C MET A 1 27.52 -33.48 -28.72
N HIS A 2 28.77 -33.02 -28.90
CA HIS A 2 29.40 -32.02 -28.02
C HIS A 2 28.59 -30.72 -27.83
N ALA A 3 28.11 -30.11 -28.91
CA ALA A 3 27.31 -28.88 -28.85
C ALA A 3 25.98 -29.04 -28.11
N VAL A 4 25.36 -30.23 -28.16
CA VAL A 4 24.12 -30.51 -27.42
C VAL A 4 24.40 -30.59 -25.93
N GLN A 5 25.51 -31.20 -25.54
CA GLN A 5 25.92 -31.33 -24.15
C GLN A 5 26.32 -29.97 -23.54
N GLU A 6 27.01 -29.12 -24.31
CA GLU A 6 27.30 -27.73 -23.91
C GLU A 6 26.03 -26.89 -23.73
N LEU A 7 25.03 -27.04 -24.61
CA LEU A 7 23.74 -26.37 -24.47
C LEU A 7 22.98 -26.86 -23.23
N GLN A 8 23.00 -28.16 -22.95
CA GLN A 8 22.38 -28.72 -21.74
C GLN A 8 23.02 -28.18 -20.46
N THR A 9 24.35 -28.06 -20.40
CA THR A 9 25.03 -27.45 -19.27
C THR A 9 24.63 -25.98 -19.10
N LYS A 10 24.59 -25.22 -20.19
CA LYS A 10 24.16 -23.81 -20.15
C LYS A 10 22.72 -23.66 -19.66
N ILE A 11 21.80 -24.49 -20.15
CA ILE A 11 20.39 -24.48 -19.70
C ILE A 11 20.32 -24.73 -18.19
N SER A 12 21.00 -25.78 -17.70
CA SER A 12 21.02 -26.08 -16.27
C SER A 12 21.61 -24.94 -15.42
N ASP A 13 22.65 -24.26 -15.92
CA ASP A 13 23.22 -23.11 -15.23
C ASP A 13 22.26 -21.92 -15.21
N TYR A 14 21.51 -21.69 -16.29
CA TYR A 14 20.48 -20.64 -16.32
C TYR A 14 19.29 -20.96 -15.41
N GLU A 15 18.83 -22.20 -15.36
CA GLU A 15 17.78 -22.65 -14.44
C GLU A 15 18.19 -22.43 -12.97
N LYS A 16 19.43 -22.78 -12.61
CA LYS A 16 19.97 -22.51 -11.27
C LYS A 16 20.04 -21.02 -10.95
N LYS A 17 20.46 -20.19 -11.91
CA LYS A 17 20.50 -18.73 -11.74
C LYS A 17 19.10 -18.15 -11.58
N MET A 18 18.13 -18.63 -12.36
CA MET A 18 16.74 -18.22 -12.29
C MET A 18 16.17 -18.50 -10.90
N LEU A 19 16.29 -19.74 -10.41
CA LEU A 19 15.88 -20.12 -9.06
C LEU A 19 16.55 -19.29 -7.96
N HIS A 20 17.85 -18.97 -8.13
CA HIS A 20 18.58 -18.11 -7.21
C HIS A 20 18.00 -16.69 -7.18
N TYR A 21 17.69 -16.11 -8.33
CA TYR A 21 17.14 -14.76 -8.42
C TYR A 21 15.70 -14.70 -7.92
N GLU A 22 14.85 -15.67 -8.27
CA GLU A 22 13.49 -15.80 -7.73
C GLU A 22 13.49 -15.84 -6.20
N SER A 23 14.35 -16.69 -5.61
CA SER A 23 14.50 -16.77 -4.15
C SER A 23 15.02 -15.47 -3.54
N LYS A 24 15.91 -14.74 -4.24
CA LYS A 24 16.46 -13.47 -3.76
C LYS A 24 15.42 -12.36 -3.83
N ILE A 25 14.63 -12.30 -4.91
CA ILE A 25 13.54 -11.34 -5.09
C ILE A 25 12.51 -11.54 -3.98
N GLY A 26 12.04 -12.77 -3.75
CA GLY A 26 11.05 -13.04 -2.70
C GLY A 26 11.53 -12.64 -1.30
N ARG A 27 12.82 -12.83 -0.98
CA ARG A 27 13.39 -12.32 0.28
C ARG A 27 13.38 -10.79 0.35
N LEU A 28 13.80 -10.10 -0.70
CA LEU A 28 13.84 -8.64 -0.72
C LEU A 28 12.43 -8.02 -0.65
N GLU A 29 11.44 -8.65 -1.28
CA GLU A 29 10.03 -8.24 -1.19
C GLU A 29 9.49 -8.35 0.24
N ASN A 30 9.86 -9.42 0.97
CA ASN A 30 9.52 -9.57 2.38
C ASN A 30 10.26 -8.54 3.25
N ASP A 31 11.57 -8.34 3.06
CA ASP A 31 12.33 -7.34 3.82
C ASP A 31 11.79 -5.92 3.61
N THR A 32 11.35 -5.61 2.39
CA THR A 32 10.73 -4.31 2.07
C THR A 32 9.37 -4.18 2.74
N PHE A 33 8.57 -5.24 2.73
CA PHE A 33 7.29 -5.27 3.42
C PHE A 33 7.42 -5.03 4.92
N ASP A 34 8.35 -5.71 5.60
CA ASP A 34 8.54 -5.58 7.03
C ASP A 34 8.94 -4.14 7.41
N LYS A 35 9.75 -3.50 6.56
CA LYS A 35 10.11 -2.08 6.72
C LYS A 35 8.94 -1.14 6.49
N ASP A 36 8.13 -1.38 5.46
CA ASP A 36 6.92 -0.58 5.21
C ASP A 36 5.95 -0.68 6.40
N GLN A 37 5.79 -1.89 6.96
CA GLN A 37 5.01 -2.12 8.18
C GLN A 37 5.57 -1.34 9.38
N GLU A 38 6.89 -1.37 9.59
CA GLU A 38 7.54 -0.63 10.67
C GLU A 38 7.31 0.88 10.54
N ILE A 39 7.40 1.43 9.33
CA ILE A 39 7.16 2.86 9.07
C ILE A 39 5.70 3.23 9.35
N ILE A 40 4.74 2.45 8.85
CA ILE A 40 3.31 2.72 9.09
C ILE A 40 3.01 2.64 10.59
N ARG A 41 3.51 1.61 11.28
CA ARG A 41 3.41 1.48 12.75
C ARG A 41 3.95 2.70 13.48
N ALA A 42 5.14 3.16 13.11
CA ALA A 42 5.76 4.32 13.74
C ALA A 42 4.91 5.59 13.56
N LYS A 43 4.37 5.81 12.36
CA LYS A 43 3.46 6.94 12.09
C LYS A 43 2.23 6.88 12.99
N PHE A 44 1.54 5.74 13.02
CA PHE A 44 0.31 5.60 13.81
C PHE A 44 0.56 5.69 15.32
N THR A 45 1.63 5.09 15.83
CA THR A 45 2.01 5.24 17.25
C THR A 45 2.39 6.68 17.61
N LEU A 46 3.03 7.41 16.70
CA LEU A 46 3.33 8.82 16.91
C LEU A 46 2.04 9.65 16.98
N LEU A 47 1.07 9.39 16.11
CA LEU A 47 -0.24 10.06 16.11
C LEU A 47 -1.13 9.66 17.29
N GLU A 48 -1.02 8.43 17.78
CA GLU A 48 -1.66 7.98 19.02
C GLU A 48 -1.16 8.79 20.22
N ALA A 49 0.17 8.95 20.32
CA ALA A 49 0.78 9.68 21.42
C ALA A 49 0.57 11.20 21.31
N MET A 50 0.53 11.72 20.08
CA MET A 50 0.44 13.16 19.80
C MET A 50 -0.46 13.43 18.59
N PRO A 51 -1.79 13.44 18.79
CA PRO A 51 -2.76 13.69 17.73
C PRO A 51 -2.57 15.05 17.05
N GLU A 52 -1.95 16.00 17.74
CA GLU A 52 -1.68 17.35 17.24
C GLU A 52 -0.71 17.34 16.05
N LEU A 53 0.11 16.31 15.90
CA LEU A 53 0.99 16.18 14.73
C LEU A 53 0.20 15.92 13.43
N ASN A 54 -1.05 15.47 13.56
CA ASN A 54 -2.01 15.36 12.47
C ASN A 54 -3.14 16.40 12.56
N THR A 55 -2.98 17.44 13.40
CA THR A 55 -4.02 18.48 13.49
C THR A 55 -4.17 19.20 12.18
N GLN A 56 -5.36 19.08 11.63
CA GLN A 56 -5.82 19.90 10.53
C GLN A 56 -5.93 21.33 11.07
N GLU A 57 -5.01 22.22 10.69
CA GLU A 57 -5.05 23.64 11.11
C GLU A 57 -6.37 24.36 10.76
N ASP A 58 -7.19 23.75 9.89
CA ASP A 58 -8.56 24.13 9.58
C ASP A 58 -9.45 22.88 9.64
N GLU A 59 -10.07 22.63 10.81
CA GLU A 59 -11.15 21.64 10.97
C GLU A 59 -12.42 22.00 10.17
N ASN A 60 -12.48 23.24 9.64
CA ASN A 60 -13.63 23.82 8.95
C ASN A 60 -13.48 23.92 7.43
N ASP A 61 -12.47 23.28 6.83
CA ASP A 61 -12.40 23.15 5.37
C ASP A 61 -12.96 21.78 4.92
N PRO A 62 -14.28 21.67 4.65
CA PRO A 62 -14.91 20.45 4.18
C PRO A 62 -14.49 20.07 2.75
N SER A 63 -13.60 20.82 2.09
CA SER A 63 -13.14 20.52 0.73
C SER A 63 -11.99 19.51 0.65
N LEU A 64 -11.37 19.17 1.78
CA LEU A 64 -10.24 18.23 1.84
C LEU A 64 -10.71 16.86 2.34
N ASP A 65 -11.02 15.99 1.38
CA ASP A 65 -11.34 14.58 1.62
C ASP A 65 -10.06 13.82 2.01
N ILE A 66 -9.67 13.88 3.29
CA ILE A 66 -8.52 13.11 3.79
C ILE A 66 -8.91 11.63 3.79
N PRO A 67 -8.15 10.76 3.11
CA PRO A 67 -8.46 9.35 3.09
C PRO A 67 -8.39 8.74 4.50
N ALA A 68 -9.39 7.94 4.84
CA ALA A 68 -9.33 7.09 6.02
C ALA A 68 -8.19 6.05 5.87
N PRO A 69 -7.56 5.61 6.97
CA PRO A 69 -6.68 4.44 6.96
C PRO A 69 -7.34 3.26 6.25
N GLY A 70 -6.61 2.58 5.36
CA GLY A 70 -7.17 1.49 4.57
C GLY A 70 -8.00 1.92 3.35
N HIS A 71 -8.15 3.21 3.09
CA HIS A 71 -8.73 3.68 1.83
C HIS A 71 -7.79 3.38 0.66
N ILE A 72 -8.36 2.80 -0.39
CA ILE A 72 -7.72 2.57 -1.68
C ILE A 72 -8.51 3.34 -2.73
N ASP A 73 -7.81 4.07 -3.59
CA ASP A 73 -8.42 4.75 -4.74
C ASP A 73 -9.10 3.70 -5.66
N PRO A 74 -10.42 3.81 -5.90
CA PRO A 74 -11.14 2.90 -6.81
C PRO A 74 -10.52 2.80 -8.21
N MET A 75 -9.81 3.84 -8.67
CA MET A 75 -9.16 3.85 -9.97
C MET A 75 -8.03 2.82 -10.09
N VAL A 76 -7.41 2.42 -8.97
CA VAL A 76 -6.42 1.33 -8.93
C VAL A 76 -7.06 0.01 -9.36
N PHE A 77 -8.29 -0.26 -8.95
CA PHE A 77 -9.04 -1.46 -9.33
C PHE A 77 -9.41 -1.43 -10.81
N HIS A 78 -9.85 -0.27 -11.32
CA HIS A 78 -10.15 -0.11 -12.74
C HIS A 78 -8.92 -0.37 -13.62
N THR A 79 -7.79 0.25 -13.26
CA THR A 79 -6.52 0.08 -13.96
C THR A 79 -6.07 -1.38 -13.95
N ALA A 80 -6.16 -2.04 -12.80
CA ALA A 80 -5.84 -3.45 -12.66
C ALA A 80 -6.74 -4.37 -13.51
N CYS A 81 -8.05 -4.13 -13.53
CA CYS A 81 -8.99 -4.88 -14.38
C CYS A 81 -8.73 -4.64 -15.86
N THR A 82 -8.35 -3.42 -16.25
CA THR A 82 -7.96 -3.08 -17.63
C THR A 82 -6.71 -3.85 -18.06
N ILE A 83 -5.67 -3.88 -17.21
CA ILE A 83 -4.43 -4.62 -17.49
C ILE A 83 -4.70 -6.13 -17.60
N ALA A 84 -5.54 -6.68 -16.73
CA ALA A 84 -5.91 -8.09 -16.72
C ALA A 84 -6.75 -8.51 -17.96
N SER A 85 -7.28 -7.55 -18.71
CA SER A 85 -8.19 -7.80 -19.85
C SER A 85 -7.79 -6.98 -21.09
N PRO A 86 -6.61 -7.25 -21.69
CA PRO A 86 -6.00 -6.39 -22.70
C PRO A 86 -6.72 -6.39 -24.07
N CYS A 87 -7.59 -7.37 -24.33
CA CYS A 87 -8.33 -7.45 -25.59
C CYS A 87 -9.56 -6.53 -25.57
N LYS A 88 -9.39 -5.28 -26.01
CA LYS A 88 -10.48 -4.35 -26.30
C LYS A 88 -11.02 -4.63 -27.71
N PRO A 89 -12.26 -5.12 -27.88
CA PRO A 89 -12.84 -5.27 -29.20
C PRO A 89 -13.17 -3.88 -29.78
N GLU A 90 -12.75 -3.61 -31.02
CA GLU A 90 -12.99 -2.30 -31.67
C GLU A 90 -14.49 -1.99 -31.85
N GLU A 91 -15.30 -3.03 -32.06
CA GLU A 91 -16.75 -2.89 -32.30
C GLU A 91 -17.59 -2.77 -31.01
N ASP A 92 -17.04 -3.14 -29.84
CA ASP A 92 -17.76 -3.24 -28.56
C ASP A 92 -17.07 -2.50 -27.39
N ALA A 93 -16.32 -1.43 -27.69
CA ALA A 93 -15.54 -0.69 -26.69
C ALA A 93 -16.37 -0.20 -25.48
N MET A 94 -17.62 0.22 -25.68
CA MET A 94 -18.50 0.65 -24.59
C MET A 94 -18.98 -0.50 -23.69
N MET A 95 -19.19 -1.69 -24.27
CA MET A 95 -19.56 -2.89 -23.51
C MET A 95 -18.38 -3.37 -22.68
N TRP A 96 -17.20 -3.43 -23.30
CA TRP A 96 -15.95 -3.78 -22.63
C TRP A 96 -15.66 -2.83 -21.45
N GLU A 97 -15.79 -1.51 -21.64
CA GLU A 97 -15.58 -0.54 -20.55
C GLU A 97 -16.54 -0.76 -19.38
N ARG A 98 -17.82 -1.05 -19.67
CA ARG A 98 -18.82 -1.36 -18.64
C ARG A 98 -18.47 -2.65 -17.88
N GLU A 99 -17.97 -3.66 -18.59
CA GLU A 99 -17.51 -4.91 -17.95
C GLU A 99 -16.29 -4.69 -17.06
N ILE A 100 -15.32 -3.87 -17.49
CA ILE A 100 -14.17 -3.47 -16.67
C ILE A 100 -14.64 -2.75 -15.41
N GLN A 101 -15.51 -1.76 -15.56
CA GLN A 101 -16.05 -1.00 -14.44
C GLN A 101 -16.77 -1.92 -13.44
N GLN A 102 -17.62 -2.82 -13.92
CA GLN A 102 -18.34 -3.76 -13.05
C GLN A 102 -17.38 -4.72 -12.32
N LYS A 103 -16.34 -5.22 -13.01
CA LYS A 103 -15.30 -6.06 -12.39
C LYS A 103 -14.53 -5.29 -11.33
N ALA A 104 -14.16 -4.04 -11.61
CA ALA A 104 -13.43 -3.18 -10.68
C ALA A 104 -14.26 -2.87 -9.43
N GLU A 105 -15.54 -2.55 -9.58
CA GLU A 105 -16.49 -2.35 -8.47
C GLU A 105 -16.65 -3.61 -7.62
N THR A 106 -16.79 -4.77 -8.26
CA THR A 106 -16.90 -6.06 -7.55
C THR A 106 -15.64 -6.34 -6.73
N LEU A 107 -14.47 -6.14 -7.34
CA LEU A 107 -13.17 -6.37 -6.69
C LEU A 107 -12.92 -5.34 -5.57
N TYR A 108 -13.33 -4.09 -5.77
CA TYR A 108 -13.26 -3.06 -4.74
C TYR A 108 -14.10 -3.43 -3.52
N GLU A 109 -15.35 -3.85 -3.70
CA GLU A 109 -16.22 -4.24 -2.58
C GLU A 109 -15.73 -5.51 -1.87
N GLU A 110 -15.20 -6.50 -2.61
CA GLU A 110 -14.56 -7.70 -2.04
C GLU A 110 -13.41 -7.31 -1.11
N TRP A 111 -12.45 -6.53 -1.60
CA TRP A 111 -11.29 -6.12 -0.81
C TRP A 111 -11.62 -5.12 0.29
N ARG A 112 -12.60 -4.26 0.07
CA ARG A 112 -13.13 -3.36 1.10
C ARG A 112 -13.72 -4.15 2.26
N SER A 113 -14.48 -5.21 1.99
CA SER A 113 -15.01 -6.10 3.02
C SER A 113 -13.87 -6.84 3.74
N GLU A 114 -12.90 -7.41 3.03
CA GLU A 114 -11.74 -8.08 3.66
C GLU A 114 -10.93 -7.13 4.57
N ILE A 115 -10.71 -5.90 4.13
CA ILE A 115 -9.99 -4.88 4.91
C ILE A 115 -10.83 -4.42 6.11
N ASN A 116 -12.13 -4.15 5.95
CA ASN A 116 -12.98 -3.55 6.98
C ASN A 116 -13.60 -4.56 7.96
N ASP A 117 -14.00 -5.74 7.49
CA ASP A 117 -14.66 -6.80 8.27
C ASP A 117 -13.66 -7.78 8.89
N GLY A 118 -12.40 -7.77 8.42
CA GLY A 118 -11.34 -8.62 8.92
C GLY A 118 -10.96 -8.30 10.38
N PHE A 119 -11.70 -8.84 11.34
CA PHE A 119 -11.22 -9.11 12.71
C PHE A 119 -10.04 -10.10 12.73
N SER A 120 -9.68 -10.65 11.56
CA SER A 120 -8.51 -11.50 11.40
C SER A 120 -7.23 -10.68 11.54
N GLU A 121 -6.41 -11.03 12.52
CA GLU A 121 -5.01 -10.60 12.62
C GLU A 121 -4.15 -11.20 11.48
N GLU A 122 -4.66 -12.21 10.78
CA GLU A 122 -3.96 -12.86 9.69
C GLU A 122 -3.99 -12.00 8.43
N ARG A 123 -2.82 -11.88 7.79
CA ARG A 123 -2.66 -11.20 6.51
C ARG A 123 -3.56 -11.86 5.46
N PRO A 124 -4.32 -11.08 4.65
CA PRO A 124 -5.10 -11.62 3.56
C PRO A 124 -4.22 -12.42 2.61
N ASP A 125 -4.77 -13.50 2.05
CA ASP A 125 -4.07 -14.22 0.99
C ASP A 125 -4.08 -13.38 -0.29
N LEU A 126 -2.92 -12.85 -0.65
CA LEU A 126 -2.70 -12.03 -1.84
C LEU A 126 -2.02 -12.79 -2.98
N SER A 127 -1.82 -14.11 -2.84
CA SER A 127 -0.97 -14.92 -3.72
C SER A 127 -1.42 -14.89 -5.19
N GLY A 128 -2.73 -14.85 -5.46
CA GLY A 128 -3.27 -14.75 -6.82
C GLY A 128 -3.42 -13.32 -7.36
N LEU A 129 -3.27 -12.30 -6.51
CA LEU A 129 -3.61 -10.93 -6.89
C LEU A 129 -2.51 -10.26 -7.72
N LYS A 130 -1.24 -10.46 -7.32
CA LYS A 130 -0.09 -9.94 -8.07
C LYS A 130 -0.01 -10.51 -9.49
N GLU A 131 -0.28 -11.80 -9.66
CA GLU A 131 -0.25 -12.47 -10.97
C GLU A 131 -1.41 -12.02 -11.87
N LYS A 132 -2.62 -11.92 -11.32
CA LYS A 132 -3.83 -11.65 -12.10
C LYS A 132 -4.06 -10.17 -12.40
N TYR A 133 -3.76 -9.30 -11.44
CA TYR A 133 -4.13 -7.89 -11.46
C TYR A 133 -2.94 -6.93 -11.41
N GLY A 134 -1.73 -7.47 -11.27
CA GLY A 134 -0.49 -6.70 -11.27
C GLY A 134 -0.05 -6.23 -9.89
N GLU A 135 1.15 -5.66 -9.87
CA GLU A 135 1.87 -5.28 -8.65
C GLU A 135 1.28 -4.04 -7.96
N GLU A 136 0.67 -3.13 -8.72
CA GLU A 136 0.10 -1.90 -8.19
C GLU A 136 -1.09 -2.17 -7.25
N LEU A 137 -2.09 -2.94 -7.70
CA LEU A 137 -3.22 -3.32 -6.86
C LEU A 137 -2.78 -4.19 -5.68
N TYR A 138 -1.83 -5.09 -5.91
CA TYR A 138 -1.22 -5.91 -4.85
C TYR A 138 -0.64 -5.05 -3.73
N ASN A 139 0.17 -4.06 -4.07
CA ASN A 139 0.79 -3.17 -3.08
C ASN A 139 -0.24 -2.26 -2.42
N ALA A 140 -1.24 -1.77 -3.16
CA ALA A 140 -2.30 -0.91 -2.61
C ALA A 140 -3.12 -1.64 -1.52
N ILE A 141 -3.57 -2.87 -1.79
CA ILE A 141 -4.31 -3.69 -0.82
C ILE A 141 -3.44 -4.03 0.40
N LYS A 142 -2.17 -4.39 0.15
CA LYS A 142 -1.20 -4.72 1.18
C LYS A 142 -0.97 -3.55 2.15
N ILE A 143 -0.80 -2.32 1.65
CA ILE A 143 -0.64 -1.11 2.46
C ILE A 143 -1.94 -0.79 3.20
N ALA A 144 -3.07 -0.80 2.50
CA ALA A 144 -4.37 -0.48 3.07
C ALA A 144 -4.75 -1.42 4.23
N TRP A 145 -4.46 -2.72 4.10
CA TRP A 145 -4.67 -3.66 5.19
C TRP A 145 -3.83 -3.29 6.43
N ILE A 146 -2.54 -2.98 6.28
CA ILE A 146 -1.69 -2.58 7.41
C ILE A 146 -2.25 -1.33 8.08
N GLU A 147 -2.58 -0.30 7.30
CA GLU A 147 -3.14 0.95 7.83
C GLU A 147 -4.45 0.72 8.59
N ALA A 148 -5.33 -0.15 8.09
CA ALA A 148 -6.58 -0.50 8.78
C ALA A 148 -6.30 -1.20 10.11
N GLN A 149 -5.34 -2.13 10.16
CA GLN A 149 -4.94 -2.79 11.41
C GLN A 149 -4.35 -1.79 12.41
N GLU A 150 -3.44 -0.91 11.97
CA GLU A 150 -2.81 0.08 12.84
C GLU A 150 -3.83 1.13 13.33
N SER A 151 -4.79 1.54 12.49
CA SER A 151 -5.90 2.40 12.88
C SER A 151 -6.74 1.78 13.99
N ARG A 152 -7.11 0.50 13.87
CA ARG A 152 -7.83 -0.22 14.93
C ARG A 152 -7.01 -0.36 16.21
N ARG A 153 -5.71 -0.66 16.09
CA ARG A 153 -4.81 -0.84 17.24
C ARG A 153 -4.65 0.45 18.04
N THR A 154 -4.56 1.58 17.36
CA THR A 154 -4.18 2.88 17.96
C THR A 154 -5.36 3.82 18.19
N GLY A 155 -6.50 3.56 17.54
CA GLY A 155 -7.64 4.49 17.51
C GLY A 155 -7.43 5.71 16.60
N VAL A 156 -6.35 5.76 15.82
CA VAL A 156 -6.08 6.86 14.89
C VAL A 156 -6.91 6.67 13.61
N HIS A 157 -7.88 7.56 13.37
CA HIS A 157 -8.85 7.42 12.29
C HIS A 157 -8.55 8.23 11.02
N LEU A 158 -7.50 9.06 11.06
CA LEU A 158 -7.08 9.88 9.93
C LEU A 158 -5.65 9.50 9.54
N LYS A 159 -5.41 9.34 8.23
CA LYS A 159 -4.04 9.20 7.74
C LYS A 159 -3.22 10.47 8.06
N PRO A 160 -1.91 10.36 8.30
CA PRO A 160 -1.03 11.52 8.40
C PRO A 160 -0.97 12.20 7.03
N TRP A 161 -1.58 13.37 6.83
CA TRP A 161 -1.80 13.94 5.50
C TRP A 161 -1.20 15.33 5.32
N HIS A 162 -0.42 15.51 4.24
CA HIS A 162 0.20 16.77 3.89
C HIS A 162 -0.72 17.51 2.91
N LYS A 163 -1.47 18.50 3.43
CA LYS A 163 -2.46 19.27 2.66
C LYS A 163 -1.87 19.90 1.39
N GLU A 164 -0.82 20.70 1.52
CA GLU A 164 -0.24 21.42 0.37
C GLU A 164 0.33 20.49 -0.71
N ALA A 165 0.82 19.31 -0.30
CA ALA A 165 1.42 18.34 -1.21
C ALA A 165 0.40 17.33 -1.76
N GLY A 166 -0.84 17.31 -1.25
CA GLY A 166 -1.88 16.39 -1.67
C GLY A 166 -1.53 14.91 -1.50
N ARG A 167 -0.73 14.57 -0.47
CA ARG A 167 -0.25 13.20 -0.23
C ARG A 167 -0.11 12.90 1.26
N GLU A 168 0.08 11.63 1.60
CA GLU A 168 0.45 11.22 2.95
C GLU A 168 1.77 11.89 3.39
N GLN A 169 1.84 12.30 4.65
CA GLN A 169 3.08 12.76 5.28
C GLN A 169 4.06 11.59 5.42
N THR A 170 5.32 11.90 5.23
CA THR A 170 6.43 11.03 5.58
C THR A 170 6.61 11.01 7.10
N LEU A 171 7.26 9.97 7.62
CA LEU A 171 7.62 9.92 9.04
C LEU A 171 8.49 11.14 9.43
N THR A 172 9.40 11.56 8.56
CA THR A 172 10.24 12.74 8.78
C THR A 172 9.42 14.01 8.96
N GLU A 173 8.39 14.22 8.13
CA GLU A 173 7.51 15.39 8.24
C GLU A 173 6.76 15.42 9.58
N LEU A 174 6.34 14.27 10.11
CA LEU A 174 5.72 14.18 11.43
C LEU A 174 6.71 14.43 12.59
N LEU A 175 8.00 14.11 12.40
CA LEU A 175 9.02 14.27 13.43
C LEU A 175 9.51 15.72 13.59
N VAL A 176 9.41 16.56 12.54
CA VAL A 176 9.80 17.98 12.60
C VAL A 176 9.06 18.76 13.70
N PRO A 177 7.70 18.75 13.77
CA PRO A 177 6.98 19.44 14.83
C PRO A 177 7.27 18.85 16.23
N LEU A 178 7.51 17.54 16.32
CA LEU A 178 7.92 16.89 17.57
C LEU A 178 9.24 17.46 18.11
N GLU A 179 10.24 17.64 17.26
CA GLU A 179 11.53 18.23 17.65
C GLU A 179 11.36 19.65 18.21
N ALA A 180 10.54 20.47 17.55
CA ALA A 180 10.25 21.84 18.00
C ALA A 180 9.58 21.86 19.39
N GLN A 181 8.64 20.94 19.65
CA GLN A 181 7.99 20.82 20.96
C GLN A 181 8.98 20.39 22.05
N ILE A 182 9.85 19.41 21.77
CA ILE A 182 10.89 18.96 22.70
C ILE A 182 11.83 20.12 23.07
N GLN A 183 12.26 20.93 22.09
CA GLN A 183 13.11 22.09 22.36
C GLN A 183 12.40 23.14 23.23
N THR A 184 11.12 23.40 22.94
CA THR A 184 10.30 24.33 23.72
C THR A 184 10.18 23.89 25.19
N LEU A 185 9.98 22.59 25.44
CA LEU A 185 9.91 22.02 26.79
C LEU A 185 11.26 22.09 27.52
N LYS A 186 12.37 21.84 26.83
CA LYS A 186 13.72 21.95 27.42
C LYS A 186 14.00 23.37 27.91
N ILE A 187 13.66 24.39 27.12
CA ILE A 187 13.85 25.80 27.51
C ILE A 187 13.02 26.15 28.75
N LYS A 188 11.75 25.72 28.79
CA LYS A 188 10.86 25.98 29.94
C LYS A 188 11.32 25.34 31.24
N ASN A 189 11.98 24.17 31.18
CA ASN A 189 12.47 23.46 32.37
C ASN A 189 13.85 23.94 32.88
N HIS A 190 14.52 24.86 32.17
CA HIS A 190 15.79 25.46 32.59
C HIS A 190 15.64 26.90 33.13
N HIS A 191 14.39 27.35 33.33
CA HIS A 191 14.02 28.56 34.05
C HIS A 191 13.21 28.22 35.29
#